data_AF-A0A542I4E6-F1
#
_entry.id   AF-A0A542I4E6-F1
#
_cell.length_a   1.000
_cell.length_b   1.000
_cell.length_c   1.000
_cell.angle_alpha   90.00
_cell.angle_beta   90.00
_cell.angle_gamma   90.00
#
_symmetry.space_group_name_H-M   'P 1'
#
loop_
_entity.id
_entity.type
_entity.pdbx_description
1 polymer ?
#
loop_
_entity_poly.entity_id
_entity_poly.type
_entity_poly.pdbx_seq_one_letter_code
_entity_poly.pdbx_strand_id
1 'polypeptide(L)'
;MSTTTARPAADNGTGLPAMAAPGTLRGDAPGRRRAAWLLAAVVVLVLLAGASLAVGARDVPPGTVWQALTAFNATNGDHAVVHARIPRTVLGLLAGGALGLAGAAMQGVARNPLADPGIIGVNAGAALAVVTGIYIFGATSFTGYVWFAFAGAAAAAVVVYLIASLGREGATPVKLALAGAALSAGLSSLMNVILVSSQDTLDRFRFWQVGGIAGRDWSVLLPGLPFLAAGAMIVLFAGRLLNSLALGDDTARGLGQRVGLSRAVTALGIVLLCGTATALAGPIGFVGLVIPHAVRFLTGPDYRWILPFSMVAAPALLLAADIIGRVVLLPGEVPAGIMTALIGAPVFVWLVRRGKGASL
;
A
#
# COMPACT_ATOMS: atom_id res chain seq x y z
N MET A 1 -6.04 100.02 -20.60
CA MET A 1 -4.73 99.51 -21.01
C MET A 1 -4.75 97.99 -20.92
N SER A 2 -4.62 97.36 -22.09
CA SER A 2 -4.01 96.05 -22.40
C SER A 2 -4.17 94.88 -21.41
N THR A 3 -4.90 93.82 -21.81
CA THR A 3 -4.40 92.52 -22.34
C THR A 3 -4.38 91.41 -21.27
N THR A 4 -5.32 90.45 -21.34
CA THR A 4 -5.13 89.09 -21.91
C THR A 4 -4.39 88.15 -20.97
N THR A 5 -5.06 87.10 -20.49
CA THR A 5 -4.64 85.71 -20.73
C THR A 5 -5.68 84.71 -20.19
N ALA A 6 -6.07 83.82 -21.10
CA ALA A 6 -7.00 82.72 -20.90
C ALA A 6 -6.37 81.63 -20.02
N ARG A 7 -7.21 80.97 -19.20
CA ARG A 7 -6.90 79.65 -18.62
C ARG A 7 -7.00 78.59 -19.71
N PRO A 8 -5.97 77.77 -19.98
CA PRO A 8 -6.14 76.54 -20.71
C PRO A 8 -6.51 75.39 -19.75
N ALA A 9 -7.11 74.39 -20.39
CA ALA A 9 -7.81 73.25 -19.85
C ALA A 9 -6.90 72.21 -19.18
N ALA A 10 -7.57 71.30 -18.46
CA ALA A 10 -7.05 70.10 -17.83
C ALA A 10 -6.15 69.26 -18.74
N ASP A 11 -5.01 68.84 -18.21
CA ASP A 11 -4.23 67.73 -18.73
C ASP A 11 -4.42 66.52 -17.82
N ASN A 12 -5.34 65.63 -18.22
CA ASN A 12 -5.47 64.30 -17.67
C ASN A 12 -4.34 63.44 -18.25
N GLY A 13 -3.16 63.55 -17.65
CA GLY A 13 -2.01 62.69 -17.94
C GLY A 13 -2.32 61.24 -17.55
N THR A 14 -2.58 60.41 -18.55
CA THR A 14 -2.64 58.94 -18.49
C THR A 14 -1.26 58.35 -18.19
N GLY A 15 -0.89 58.32 -16.91
CA GLY A 15 0.26 57.55 -16.45
C GLY A 15 -0.04 56.05 -16.52
N LEU A 16 0.40 55.37 -17.58
CA LEU A 16 0.43 53.91 -17.63
C LEU A 16 1.35 53.41 -16.50
N PRO A 17 0.91 52.49 -15.63
CA PRO A 17 1.78 51.94 -14.60
C PRO A 17 2.94 51.19 -15.27
N ALA A 18 4.16 51.51 -14.86
CA ALA A 18 5.37 50.87 -15.33
C ALA A 18 5.25 49.33 -15.22
N MET A 19 5.30 48.65 -16.35
CA MET A 19 5.25 47.21 -16.44
C MET A 19 6.51 46.65 -15.76
N ALA A 20 6.35 46.14 -14.54
CA ALA A 20 7.42 45.48 -13.81
C ALA A 20 8.00 44.36 -14.69
N ALA A 21 9.31 44.40 -14.92
CA ALA A 21 10.02 43.37 -15.66
C ALA A 21 9.67 41.99 -15.05
N PRO A 22 9.41 40.96 -15.87
CA PRO A 22 9.15 39.63 -15.34
C PRO A 22 10.39 39.18 -14.57
N GLY A 23 10.29 39.20 -13.24
CA GLY A 23 11.29 38.58 -12.39
C GLY A 23 11.45 37.15 -12.86
N THR A 24 12.68 36.79 -13.23
CA THR A 24 13.05 35.42 -13.55
C THR A 24 12.81 34.58 -12.30
N LEU A 25 11.61 34.03 -12.16
CA LEU A 25 11.30 33.00 -11.20
C LEU A 25 12.22 31.84 -11.55
N ARG A 26 13.36 31.75 -10.86
CA ARG A 26 14.22 30.57 -10.83
C ARG A 26 13.38 29.44 -10.25
N GLY A 27 12.67 28.76 -11.14
CA GLY A 27 11.84 27.60 -10.87
C GLY A 27 12.69 26.37 -10.59
N ASP A 28 13.46 26.39 -9.51
CA ASP A 28 14.00 25.18 -8.89
C ASP A 28 12.91 24.59 -7.99
N ALA A 29 11.93 23.89 -8.59
CA ALA A 29 11.94 22.45 -8.85
C ALA A 29 11.24 21.67 -7.72
N PRO A 30 9.88 21.68 -7.67
CA PRO A 30 9.11 20.76 -6.81
C PRO A 30 9.56 19.28 -6.95
N GLY A 31 10.15 18.90 -8.09
CA GLY A 31 10.79 17.60 -8.29
C GLY A 31 12.03 17.34 -7.41
N ARG A 32 12.88 18.34 -7.16
CA ARG A 32 14.12 18.18 -6.38
C ARG A 32 13.81 17.92 -4.89
N ARG A 33 12.81 18.61 -4.35
CA ARG A 33 12.32 18.39 -2.98
C ARG A 33 11.68 17.01 -2.83
N ARG A 34 10.87 16.57 -3.80
CA ARG A 34 10.28 15.22 -3.81
C ARG A 34 11.35 14.13 -3.87
N ALA A 35 12.36 14.29 -4.72
CA ALA A 35 13.47 13.34 -4.80
C ALA A 35 14.24 13.25 -3.47
N ALA A 36 14.49 14.38 -2.80
CA ALA A 36 15.14 14.39 -1.49
C ALA A 36 14.32 13.65 -0.40
N TRP A 37 12.99 13.84 -0.38
CA TRP A 37 12.12 13.10 0.54
C TRP A 37 12.06 11.61 0.24
N LEU A 38 12.08 11.23 -1.04
CA LEU A 38 12.14 9.82 -1.43
C LEU A 38 13.46 9.19 -0.97
N LEU A 39 14.58 9.88 -1.17
CA LEU A 39 15.88 9.44 -0.70
C LEU A 39 15.89 9.27 0.82
N ALA A 40 15.34 10.23 1.57
CA ALA A 40 15.21 10.12 3.02
C ALA A 40 14.38 8.89 3.43
N ALA A 41 13.27 8.62 2.74
CA ALA A 41 12.46 7.42 2.99
C ALA A 41 13.24 6.12 2.70
N VAL A 42 14.06 6.09 1.64
CA VAL A 42 14.94 4.95 1.33
C VAL A 42 15.98 4.76 2.43
N VAL A 43 16.62 5.82 2.91
CA VAL A 43 17.59 5.74 4.01
C VAL A 43 16.93 5.18 5.27
N VAL A 44 15.75 5.67 5.65
CA VAL A 44 14.99 5.15 6.80
C VAL A 44 14.66 3.66 6.61
N LEU A 45 14.25 3.25 5.41
CA LEU A 45 13.97 1.85 5.11
C LEU A 45 15.21 0.96 5.26
N VAL A 46 16.38 1.40 4.78
CA VAL A 46 17.64 0.68 4.91
C VAL A 46 18.05 0.55 6.38
N LEU A 47 17.90 1.62 7.17
CA LEU A 47 18.17 1.59 8.61
C LEU A 47 17.24 0.60 9.33
N LEU A 48 15.94 0.58 8.99
CA LEU A 48 14.98 -0.37 9.56
C LEU A 48 15.27 -1.82 9.12
N ALA A 49 15.71 -2.03 7.88
CA ALA A 49 16.13 -3.35 7.42
C ALA A 49 17.35 -3.85 8.21
N GLY A 50 18.35 -2.99 8.45
CA GLY A 50 19.49 -3.31 9.31
C GLY A 50 19.08 -3.58 10.76
N ALA A 51 18.19 -2.74 11.32
CA ALA A 51 17.65 -2.94 12.67
C ALA A 51 16.86 -4.25 12.79
N SER A 52 16.11 -4.66 11.77
CA SER A 52 15.38 -5.93 11.72
C SER A 52 16.29 -7.16 11.82
N LEU A 53 17.56 -7.04 11.39
CA LEU A 53 18.56 -8.11 11.52
C LEU A 53 19.18 -8.14 12.93
N ALA A 54 19.39 -6.98 13.55
CA ALA A 54 20.03 -6.87 14.86
C ALA A 54 19.06 -7.09 16.05
N VAL A 55 17.83 -6.58 15.95
CA VAL A 55 16.86 -6.49 17.04
C VAL A 55 15.82 -7.62 16.97
N GLY A 56 15.52 -8.23 18.11
CA GLY A 56 14.44 -9.21 18.25
C GLY A 56 14.50 -9.92 19.61
N ALA A 57 13.94 -11.14 19.70
CA ALA A 57 13.93 -11.91 20.96
C ALA A 57 15.32 -12.17 21.57
N ARG A 58 16.36 -12.18 20.73
CA ARG A 58 17.77 -12.21 21.12
C ARG A 58 18.49 -11.06 20.46
N ASP A 59 19.03 -10.13 21.24
CA ASP A 59 19.78 -9.01 20.68
C ASP A 59 21.13 -9.49 20.14
N VAL A 60 21.45 -9.10 18.90
CA VAL A 60 22.71 -9.43 18.23
C VAL A 60 23.47 -8.14 17.97
N PRO A 61 24.71 -7.99 18.48
CA PRO A 61 25.51 -6.79 18.26
C PRO A 61 25.71 -6.51 16.75
N PRO A 62 25.69 -5.24 16.29
CA PRO A 62 25.85 -4.91 14.88
C PRO A 62 27.12 -5.47 14.24
N GLY A 63 28.22 -5.57 14.99
CA GLY A 63 29.46 -6.21 14.52
C GLY A 63 29.27 -7.69 14.20
N THR A 64 28.52 -8.41 15.02
CA THR A 64 28.16 -9.82 14.79
C THR A 64 27.18 -9.95 13.62
N VAL A 65 26.24 -9.01 13.44
CA VAL A 65 25.38 -8.98 12.25
C VAL A 65 26.22 -8.83 10.99
N TRP A 66 27.20 -7.93 10.98
CA TRP A 66 28.11 -7.76 9.85
C TRP A 66 28.91 -9.04 9.57
N GLN A 67 29.49 -9.66 10.60
CA GLN A 67 30.21 -10.93 10.47
C GLN A 67 29.32 -12.05 9.96
N ALA A 68 28.07 -12.14 10.42
CA ALA A 68 27.12 -13.14 9.95
C ALA A 68 26.79 -13.00 8.46
N LEU A 69 26.86 -11.78 7.92
CA LEU A 69 26.64 -11.48 6.49
C LEU A 69 27.90 -11.72 5.63
N THR A 70 29.09 -11.40 6.13
CA THR A 70 30.34 -11.46 5.33
C THR A 70 31.16 -12.73 5.55
N ALA A 71 31.05 -13.37 6.71
CA ALA A 71 31.83 -14.52 7.14
C ALA A 71 30.95 -15.46 8.00
N PHE A 72 29.93 -16.05 7.37
CA PHE A 72 28.98 -16.91 8.07
C PHE A 72 29.67 -18.13 8.71
N ASN A 73 29.24 -18.45 9.93
CA ASN A 73 29.71 -19.61 10.68
C ASN A 73 28.50 -20.33 11.27
N ALA A 74 28.23 -21.55 10.80
CA ALA A 74 27.07 -22.33 11.20
C ALA A 74 27.10 -22.79 12.66
N THR A 75 28.27 -22.82 13.31
CA THR A 75 28.39 -23.17 14.74
C THR A 75 28.12 -21.99 15.67
N ASN A 76 28.08 -20.76 15.14
CA ASN A 76 27.74 -19.57 15.91
C ASN A 76 26.22 -19.35 15.92
N GLY A 77 25.60 -19.51 17.10
CA GLY A 77 24.17 -19.31 17.29
C GLY A 77 23.67 -17.92 16.90
N ASP A 78 24.48 -16.86 17.09
CA ASP A 78 24.10 -15.50 16.69
C ASP A 78 24.06 -15.34 15.17
N HIS A 79 24.99 -15.99 14.46
CA HIS A 79 24.99 -15.99 13.00
C HIS A 79 23.76 -16.73 12.45
N ALA A 80 23.38 -17.85 13.07
CA ALA A 80 22.17 -18.60 12.72
C ALA A 80 20.90 -17.74 12.94
N VAL A 81 20.83 -16.98 14.04
CA VAL A 81 19.72 -16.05 14.32
C VAL A 81 19.64 -14.96 13.24
N VAL A 82 20.76 -14.36 12.86
CA VAL A 82 20.80 -13.34 11.80
C VAL A 82 20.31 -13.93 10.47
N HIS A 83 20.79 -15.11 10.08
CA HIS A 83 20.34 -15.77 8.84
C HIS A 83 18.85 -16.10 8.82
N ALA A 84 18.28 -16.51 9.97
CA ALA A 84 16.85 -16.72 10.10
C ALA A 84 16.03 -15.41 9.96
N ARG A 85 16.63 -14.24 10.27
CA ARG A 85 16.00 -12.92 10.13
C ARG A 85 16.04 -12.36 8.71
N ILE A 86 16.92 -12.86 7.84
CA ILE A 86 17.03 -12.35 6.46
C ILE A 86 15.73 -12.62 5.68
N PRO A 87 15.21 -13.86 5.57
CA PRO A 87 13.94 -14.13 4.89
C PRO A 87 12.77 -13.31 5.46
N ARG A 88 12.69 -13.19 6.79
CA ARG A 88 11.67 -12.39 7.48
C ARG A 88 11.73 -10.92 7.08
N THR A 89 12.93 -10.34 7.08
CA THR A 89 13.13 -8.93 6.71
C THR A 89 12.79 -8.70 5.24
N VAL A 90 13.24 -9.58 4.34
CA VAL A 90 12.92 -9.50 2.92
C VAL A 90 11.42 -9.66 2.67
N LEU A 91 10.75 -10.55 3.40
CA LEU A 91 9.30 -10.67 3.33
C LEU A 91 8.60 -9.39 3.77
N GLY A 92 9.04 -8.75 4.86
CA GLY A 92 8.51 -7.46 5.30
C GLY A 92 8.68 -6.35 4.25
N LEU A 93 9.84 -6.32 3.56
CA LEU A 93 10.08 -5.39 2.45
C LEU A 93 9.12 -5.63 1.29
N LEU A 94 8.99 -6.88 0.86
CA LEU A 94 8.18 -7.26 -0.29
C LEU A 94 6.68 -7.12 -0.03
N ALA A 95 6.19 -7.67 1.10
CA ALA A 95 4.78 -7.60 1.48
C ALA A 95 4.37 -6.15 1.76
N GLY A 96 5.21 -5.38 2.48
CA GLY A 96 4.95 -3.97 2.74
C GLY A 96 4.89 -3.15 1.45
N GLY A 97 5.86 -3.34 0.55
CA GLY A 97 5.88 -2.66 -0.75
C GLY A 97 4.66 -3.00 -1.61
N ALA A 98 4.27 -4.28 -1.63
CA ALA A 98 3.08 -4.75 -2.35
C ALA A 98 1.79 -4.15 -1.81
N LEU A 99 1.60 -4.16 -0.49
CA LEU A 99 0.43 -3.57 0.17
C LEU A 99 0.37 -2.05 -0.03
N GLY A 100 1.51 -1.36 0.05
CA GLY A 100 1.60 0.08 -0.23
C GLY A 100 1.22 0.42 -1.67
N LEU A 101 1.76 -0.30 -2.65
CA LEU A 101 1.43 -0.11 -4.06
C LEU A 101 -0.05 -0.43 -4.35
N ALA A 102 -0.54 -1.57 -3.87
CA ALA A 102 -1.91 -1.99 -4.08
C ALA A 102 -2.90 -1.03 -3.42
N GLY A 103 -2.60 -0.55 -2.21
CA GLY A 103 -3.38 0.46 -1.51
C GLY A 103 -3.45 1.79 -2.28
N ALA A 104 -2.31 2.29 -2.76
CA ALA A 104 -2.26 3.50 -3.56
C ALA A 104 -3.07 3.36 -4.86
N ALA A 105 -2.86 2.25 -5.59
CA ALA A 105 -3.60 1.95 -6.81
C ALA A 105 -5.10 1.84 -6.56
N MET A 106 -5.50 1.19 -5.47
CA MET A 106 -6.92 1.05 -5.10
C MET A 106 -7.56 2.40 -4.82
N GLN A 107 -6.88 3.29 -4.09
CA GLN A 107 -7.37 4.65 -3.83
C GLN A 107 -7.52 5.47 -5.11
N GLY A 108 -6.64 5.27 -6.09
CA GLY A 108 -6.73 5.91 -7.41
C GLY A 108 -7.88 5.38 -8.25
N VAL A 109 -8.03 4.05 -8.37
CA VAL A 109 -9.12 3.41 -9.10
C VAL A 109 -10.48 3.74 -8.48
N ALA A 110 -10.57 3.67 -7.16
CA ALA A 110 -11.79 3.96 -6.43
C ALA A 110 -12.08 5.46 -6.36
N ARG A 111 -11.13 6.35 -6.72
CA ARG A 111 -11.26 7.80 -6.48
C ARG A 111 -11.71 8.07 -5.04
N ASN A 112 -11.13 7.34 -4.10
CA ASN A 112 -11.44 7.46 -2.69
C ASN A 112 -10.16 7.26 -1.87
N PRO A 113 -9.68 8.28 -1.13
CA PRO A 113 -8.46 8.16 -0.33
C PRO A 113 -8.59 7.18 0.84
N LEU A 114 -9.80 6.72 1.15
CA LEU A 114 -10.09 5.72 2.18
C LEU A 114 -10.29 4.31 1.60
N ALA A 115 -10.15 4.13 0.27
CA ALA A 115 -10.24 2.80 -0.31
C ALA A 115 -9.05 1.95 0.15
N ASP A 116 -9.34 0.73 0.54
CA ASP A 116 -8.36 -0.27 0.95
C ASP A 116 -8.71 -1.61 0.27
N PRO A 117 -7.72 -2.38 -0.19
CA PRO A 117 -7.98 -3.69 -0.79
C PRO A 117 -8.74 -4.66 0.13
N GLY A 118 -8.56 -4.55 1.45
CA GLY A 118 -9.31 -5.30 2.45
C GLY A 118 -10.78 -4.88 2.57
N ILE A 119 -11.11 -3.61 2.30
CA ILE A 119 -12.50 -3.11 2.34
C ILE A 119 -13.31 -3.59 1.14
N ILE A 120 -12.66 -3.81 -0.02
CA ILE A 120 -13.34 -4.24 -1.26
C ILE A 120 -13.45 -5.78 -1.33
N GLY A 121 -13.22 -6.48 -0.22
CA GLY A 121 -13.44 -7.93 -0.10
C GLY A 121 -12.42 -8.81 -0.81
N VAL A 122 -11.36 -8.23 -1.39
CA VAL A 122 -10.28 -9.00 -2.03
C VAL A 122 -9.57 -9.88 -1.00
N ASN A 123 -9.25 -9.34 0.17
CA ASN A 123 -8.62 -10.11 1.25
C ASN A 123 -9.59 -11.15 1.84
N ALA A 124 -10.87 -10.83 1.97
CA ALA A 124 -11.89 -11.77 2.45
C ALA A 124 -12.09 -12.94 1.49
N GLY A 125 -12.12 -12.67 0.17
CA GLY A 125 -12.15 -13.69 -0.88
C GLY A 125 -10.93 -14.59 -0.85
N ALA A 126 -9.73 -14.02 -0.77
CA ALA A 126 -8.50 -14.77 -0.63
C ALA A 126 -8.52 -15.67 0.62
N ALA A 127 -8.89 -15.12 1.78
CA ALA A 127 -8.94 -15.85 3.04
C ALA A 127 -9.93 -17.01 3.00
N LEU A 128 -11.17 -16.79 2.53
CA LEU A 128 -12.16 -17.86 2.40
C LEU A 128 -11.68 -18.98 1.46
N ALA A 129 -11.09 -18.61 0.32
CA ALA A 129 -10.60 -19.60 -0.63
C ALA A 129 -9.44 -20.42 -0.05
N VAL A 130 -8.53 -19.78 0.70
CA VAL A 130 -7.45 -20.49 1.41
C VAL A 130 -8.01 -21.43 2.48
N VAL A 131 -8.98 -20.97 3.29
CA VAL A 131 -9.65 -21.80 4.31
C VAL A 131 -10.36 -22.99 3.67
N THR A 132 -11.07 -22.78 2.57
CA THR A 132 -11.69 -23.84 1.77
C THR A 132 -10.63 -24.80 1.21
N GLY A 133 -9.49 -24.27 0.75
CA GLY A 133 -8.33 -25.03 0.27
C GLY A 133 -7.74 -25.95 1.35
N ILE A 134 -7.60 -25.45 2.56
CA ILE A 134 -7.13 -26.22 3.72
C ILE A 134 -8.15 -27.31 4.06
N TYR A 135 -9.43 -26.94 4.18
CA TYR A 135 -10.48 -27.83 4.66
C TYR A 135 -10.84 -28.95 3.68
N ILE A 136 -11.05 -28.62 2.41
CA ILE A 136 -11.52 -29.57 1.39
C ILE A 136 -10.36 -30.30 0.72
N PHE A 137 -9.30 -29.58 0.37
CA PHE A 137 -8.20 -30.11 -0.45
C PHE A 137 -6.96 -30.48 0.37
N GLY A 138 -6.99 -30.27 1.70
CA GLY A 138 -5.85 -30.58 2.57
C GLY A 138 -4.61 -29.75 2.26
N ALA A 139 -4.77 -28.54 1.72
CA ALA A 139 -3.63 -27.70 1.36
C ALA A 139 -2.79 -27.36 2.61
N THR A 140 -1.50 -27.69 2.56
CA THR A 140 -0.53 -27.47 3.65
C THR A 140 0.64 -26.57 3.25
N SER A 141 0.81 -26.31 1.95
CA SER A 141 1.97 -25.58 1.42
C SER A 141 1.57 -24.21 0.86
N PHE A 142 2.55 -23.31 0.78
CA PHE A 142 2.39 -22.00 0.16
C PHE A 142 1.87 -22.10 -1.28
N THR A 143 2.42 -23.03 -2.08
CA THR A 143 2.00 -23.23 -3.47
C THR A 143 0.52 -23.60 -3.57
N GLY A 144 -0.03 -24.32 -2.59
CA GLY A 144 -1.47 -24.52 -2.48
C GLY A 144 -2.19 -23.21 -2.15
N TYR A 145 -1.77 -22.52 -1.08
CA TYR A 145 -2.42 -21.31 -0.60
C TYR A 145 -2.47 -20.19 -1.64
N VAL A 146 -1.40 -19.98 -2.41
CA VAL A 146 -1.31 -18.85 -3.35
C VAL A 146 -2.34 -18.95 -4.48
N TRP A 147 -2.60 -20.15 -5.02
CA TRP A 147 -3.59 -20.33 -6.07
C TRP A 147 -5.01 -20.14 -5.57
N PHE A 148 -5.33 -20.68 -4.38
CA PHE A 148 -6.61 -20.41 -3.73
C PHE A 148 -6.78 -18.93 -3.40
N ALA A 149 -5.75 -18.28 -2.87
CA ALA A 149 -5.77 -16.85 -2.56
C ALA A 149 -6.04 -16.01 -3.81
N PHE A 150 -5.36 -16.29 -4.93
CA PHE A 150 -5.61 -15.60 -6.20
C PHE A 150 -7.02 -15.85 -6.73
N ALA A 151 -7.47 -17.11 -6.75
CA ALA A 151 -8.80 -17.46 -7.23
C ALA A 151 -9.88 -16.76 -6.40
N GLY A 152 -9.75 -16.79 -5.06
CA GLY A 152 -10.67 -16.13 -4.14
C GLY A 152 -10.65 -14.60 -4.26
N ALA A 153 -9.46 -13.99 -4.34
CA ALA A 153 -9.29 -12.56 -4.54
C ALA A 153 -9.90 -12.09 -5.87
N ALA A 154 -9.63 -12.80 -6.96
CA ALA A 154 -10.15 -12.48 -8.29
C ALA A 154 -11.67 -12.67 -8.34
N ALA A 155 -12.19 -13.78 -7.81
CA ALA A 155 -13.62 -14.03 -7.76
C ALA A 155 -14.35 -12.96 -6.94
N ALA A 156 -13.83 -12.60 -5.77
CA ALA A 156 -14.40 -11.52 -4.95
C ALA A 156 -14.37 -10.18 -5.69
N ALA A 157 -13.25 -9.82 -6.32
CA ALA A 157 -13.14 -8.58 -7.10
C ALA A 157 -14.15 -8.53 -8.26
N VAL A 158 -14.35 -9.65 -8.98
CA VAL A 158 -15.35 -9.76 -10.05
C VAL A 158 -16.76 -9.62 -9.50
N VAL A 159 -17.11 -10.34 -8.43
CA VAL A 159 -18.44 -10.27 -7.82
C VAL A 159 -18.75 -8.86 -7.33
N VAL A 160 -17.80 -8.20 -6.65
CA VAL A 160 -17.98 -6.81 -6.21
C VAL A 160 -18.17 -5.88 -7.39
N TYR A 161 -17.37 -6.03 -8.45
CA TYR A 161 -17.51 -5.21 -9.65
C TYR A 161 -18.86 -5.42 -10.31
N LEU A 162 -19.31 -6.66 -10.46
CA LEU A 162 -20.63 -6.98 -11.04
C LEU A 162 -21.75 -6.34 -10.22
N ILE A 163 -21.78 -6.55 -8.90
CA ILE A 163 -22.79 -5.96 -8.01
C ILE A 163 -22.75 -4.43 -8.11
N ALA A 164 -21.57 -3.83 -8.04
CA ALA A 164 -21.44 -2.38 -8.11
C ALA A 164 -21.84 -1.83 -9.49
N SER A 165 -21.64 -2.59 -10.56
CA SER A 165 -22.00 -2.20 -11.93
C SER A 165 -23.50 -2.23 -12.22
N LEU A 166 -24.32 -2.79 -11.31
CA LEU A 166 -25.77 -2.81 -11.47
C LEU A 166 -26.36 -1.39 -11.44
N GLY A 167 -27.27 -1.13 -12.37
CA GLY A 167 -27.99 0.13 -12.51
C GLY A 167 -27.36 1.14 -13.48
N ARG A 168 -28.06 2.26 -13.70
CA ARG A 168 -27.75 3.23 -14.77
C ARG A 168 -26.42 3.97 -14.61
N GLU A 169 -25.94 4.10 -13.37
CA GLU A 169 -24.71 4.83 -13.03
C GLU A 169 -23.43 3.97 -13.09
N GLY A 170 -23.57 2.66 -13.37
CA GLY A 170 -22.45 1.72 -13.35
C GLY A 170 -21.77 1.61 -11.98
N ALA A 171 -20.52 1.13 -11.99
CA ALA A 171 -19.70 0.89 -10.80
C ALA A 171 -19.14 2.19 -10.23
N THR A 172 -19.95 2.88 -9.43
CA THR A 172 -19.52 4.06 -8.68
C THR A 172 -18.65 3.66 -7.48
N PRO A 173 -17.74 4.52 -7.02
CA PRO A 173 -16.89 4.27 -5.84
C PRO A 173 -17.66 3.84 -4.59
N VAL A 174 -18.79 4.51 -4.33
CA VAL A 174 -19.64 4.23 -3.16
C VAL A 174 -20.27 2.85 -3.29
N LYS A 175 -20.76 2.48 -4.48
CA LYS A 175 -21.29 1.13 -4.73
C LYS A 175 -20.23 0.05 -4.58
N LEU A 176 -19.01 0.28 -5.08
CA LEU A 176 -17.89 -0.66 -4.92
C LEU A 176 -17.55 -0.87 -3.44
N ALA A 177 -17.52 0.20 -2.64
CA ALA A 177 -17.26 0.10 -1.21
C ALA A 177 -18.37 -0.64 -0.46
N LEU A 178 -19.64 -0.31 -0.72
CA LEU A 178 -20.78 -0.97 -0.08
C LEU A 178 -20.92 -2.45 -0.49
N ALA A 179 -20.76 -2.75 -1.78
CA ALA A 179 -20.78 -4.13 -2.29
C ALA A 179 -19.62 -4.95 -1.73
N GLY A 180 -18.43 -4.36 -1.65
CA GLY A 180 -17.25 -4.97 -1.04
C GLY A 180 -17.43 -5.26 0.45
N ALA A 181 -17.97 -4.32 1.21
CA ALA A 181 -18.27 -4.52 2.64
C ALA A 181 -19.31 -5.62 2.86
N ALA A 182 -20.40 -5.62 2.07
CA ALA A 182 -21.44 -6.65 2.14
C ALA A 182 -20.89 -8.03 1.77
N LEU A 183 -20.11 -8.13 0.68
CA LEU A 183 -19.47 -9.38 0.29
C LEU A 183 -18.50 -9.86 1.37
N SER A 184 -17.67 -8.98 1.92
CA SER A 184 -16.72 -9.32 2.99
C SER A 184 -17.42 -9.91 4.21
N ALA A 185 -18.56 -9.33 4.61
CA ALA A 185 -19.37 -9.87 5.72
C ALA A 185 -19.91 -11.27 5.39
N GLY A 186 -20.45 -11.48 4.19
CA GLY A 186 -20.94 -12.79 3.74
C GLY A 186 -19.83 -13.86 3.66
N LEU A 187 -18.69 -13.53 3.07
CA LEU A 187 -17.53 -14.42 2.97
C LEU A 187 -16.96 -14.75 4.36
N SER A 188 -16.95 -13.78 5.28
CA SER A 188 -16.53 -14.00 6.67
C SER A 188 -17.48 -14.94 7.41
N SER A 189 -18.79 -14.82 7.18
CA SER A 189 -19.78 -15.76 7.73
C SER A 189 -19.53 -17.18 7.25
N LEU A 190 -19.29 -17.36 5.95
CA LEU A 190 -19.01 -18.69 5.38
C LEU A 190 -17.69 -19.27 5.90
N MET A 191 -16.68 -18.43 6.05
CA MET A 191 -15.39 -18.81 6.64
C MET A 191 -15.58 -19.33 8.08
N ASN A 192 -16.38 -18.64 8.90
CA ASN A 192 -16.68 -19.08 10.27
C ASN A 192 -17.38 -20.45 10.32
N VAL A 193 -18.27 -20.77 9.37
CA VAL A 193 -18.89 -22.10 9.29
C VAL A 193 -17.82 -23.19 9.16
N ILE A 194 -16.83 -22.99 8.28
CA ILE A 194 -15.73 -23.96 8.07
C ILE A 194 -14.87 -24.07 9.35
N LEU A 195 -14.52 -22.95 9.96
CA LEU A 195 -13.64 -22.91 11.14
C LEU A 195 -14.27 -23.55 12.38
N VAL A 196 -15.59 -23.43 12.55
CA VAL A 196 -16.32 -24.13 13.62
C VAL A 196 -16.41 -25.64 13.33
N SER A 197 -16.37 -26.04 12.06
CA SER A 197 -16.51 -27.45 11.68
C SER A 197 -15.21 -28.27 11.79
N SER A 198 -14.04 -27.62 11.90
CA SER A 198 -12.74 -28.31 11.92
C SER A 198 -11.73 -27.61 12.82
N GLN A 199 -11.35 -28.28 13.92
CA GLN A 199 -10.33 -27.77 14.83
C GLN A 199 -8.94 -27.66 14.16
N ASP A 200 -8.55 -28.62 13.31
CA ASP A 200 -7.27 -28.57 12.58
C ASP A 200 -7.23 -27.37 11.60
N THR A 201 -8.32 -27.12 10.89
CA THR A 201 -8.42 -25.95 10.01
C THR A 201 -8.35 -24.66 10.83
N LEU A 202 -9.05 -24.60 11.96
CA LEU A 202 -9.01 -23.46 12.87
C LEU A 202 -7.60 -23.19 13.40
N ASP A 203 -6.85 -24.21 13.79
CA ASP A 203 -5.49 -24.05 14.30
C ASP A 203 -4.53 -23.50 13.24
N ARG A 204 -4.57 -24.05 12.02
CA ARG A 204 -3.75 -23.56 10.90
C ARG A 204 -4.15 -22.14 10.51
N PHE A 205 -5.46 -21.89 10.43
CA PHE A 205 -5.99 -20.60 10.06
C PHE A 205 -5.70 -19.53 11.10
N ARG A 206 -5.80 -19.83 12.41
CA ARG A 206 -5.50 -18.91 13.51
C ARG A 206 -4.12 -18.27 13.36
N PHE A 207 -3.08 -19.08 13.10
CA PHE A 207 -1.73 -18.55 12.96
C PHE A 207 -1.53 -17.77 11.66
N TRP A 208 -2.25 -18.13 10.58
CA TRP A 208 -2.18 -17.42 9.31
C TRP A 208 -3.00 -16.11 9.30
N GLN A 209 -4.20 -16.11 9.89
CA GLN A 209 -5.16 -15.00 9.89
C GLN A 209 -4.63 -13.79 10.63
N VAL A 210 -3.83 -13.98 11.68
CA VAL A 210 -3.29 -12.86 12.46
C VAL A 210 -2.33 -11.99 11.62
N GLY A 211 -1.79 -12.53 10.53
CA GLY A 211 -0.86 -11.83 9.64
C GLY A 211 0.51 -11.66 10.29
N GLY A 212 1.54 -12.24 9.69
CA GLY A 212 2.88 -12.21 10.22
C GLY A 212 3.92 -12.59 9.18
N ILE A 213 5.12 -12.04 9.36
CA ILE A 213 6.28 -12.33 8.51
C ILE A 213 7.25 -13.33 9.17
N ALA A 214 6.89 -13.84 10.36
CA ALA A 214 7.65 -14.84 11.10
C ALA A 214 7.56 -16.24 10.47
N GLY A 215 8.63 -17.03 10.61
CA GLY A 215 8.64 -18.46 10.24
C GLY A 215 8.51 -18.73 8.74
N ARG A 216 8.84 -17.76 7.87
CA ARG A 216 8.83 -17.93 6.42
C ARG A 216 10.25 -17.97 5.89
N ASP A 217 10.57 -19.02 5.15
CA ASP A 217 11.88 -19.22 4.54
C ASP A 217 11.87 -18.85 3.03
N TRP A 218 13.02 -19.04 2.39
CA TRP A 218 13.18 -18.80 0.95
C TRP A 218 12.30 -19.70 0.07
N SER A 219 11.93 -20.90 0.53
CA SER A 219 11.10 -21.82 -0.25
C SER A 219 9.68 -21.30 -0.43
N VAL A 220 9.19 -20.52 0.53
CA VAL A 220 7.90 -19.81 0.46
C VAL A 220 8.02 -18.49 -0.30
N LEU A 221 9.13 -17.76 -0.10
CA LEU A 221 9.30 -16.41 -0.65
C LEU A 221 9.63 -16.39 -2.15
N LEU A 222 10.55 -17.25 -2.61
CA LEU A 222 11.02 -17.27 -3.99
C LEU A 222 9.89 -17.49 -5.01
N PRO A 223 8.95 -18.43 -4.81
CA PRO A 223 7.84 -18.62 -5.75
C PRO A 223 6.88 -17.43 -5.83
N GLY A 224 6.84 -16.56 -4.81
CA GLY A 224 6.02 -15.35 -4.81
C GLY A 224 6.61 -14.19 -5.63
N LEU A 225 7.93 -14.17 -5.84
CA LEU A 225 8.61 -13.04 -6.50
C LEU A 225 8.10 -12.71 -7.90
N PRO A 226 7.84 -13.68 -8.81
CA PRO A 226 7.35 -13.36 -10.15
C PRO A 226 6.01 -12.63 -10.13
N PHE A 227 5.10 -13.02 -9.22
CA PHE A 227 3.78 -12.39 -9.09
C PHE A 227 3.87 -10.99 -8.50
N LEU A 228 4.71 -10.80 -7.48
CA LEU A 228 4.99 -9.49 -6.90
C LEU A 228 5.62 -8.54 -7.92
N ALA A 229 6.61 -9.03 -8.68
CA ALA A 229 7.28 -8.24 -9.72
C ALA A 229 6.30 -7.85 -10.84
N ALA A 230 5.49 -8.79 -11.33
CA ALA A 230 4.47 -8.52 -12.35
C ALA A 230 3.43 -7.51 -11.85
N GLY A 231 2.89 -7.70 -10.64
CA GLY A 231 1.93 -6.79 -10.03
C GLY A 231 2.51 -5.39 -9.81
N ALA A 232 3.74 -5.31 -9.31
CA ALA A 232 4.44 -4.04 -9.10
C ALA A 232 4.70 -3.32 -10.42
N MET A 233 5.13 -4.05 -11.45
CA MET A 233 5.33 -3.49 -12.79
C MET A 233 4.03 -2.88 -13.34
N ILE A 234 2.93 -3.64 -13.31
CA ILE A 234 1.61 -3.16 -13.75
C ILE A 234 1.22 -1.88 -13.00
N VAL A 235 1.33 -1.89 -11.67
CA VAL A 235 0.88 -0.77 -10.84
C VAL A 235 1.77 0.46 -10.98
N LEU A 236 3.10 0.31 -10.99
CA LEU A 236 4.04 1.43 -11.13
C LEU A 236 3.85 2.17 -12.46
N PHE A 237 3.56 1.44 -13.55
CA PHE A 237 3.29 2.04 -14.86
C PHE A 237 1.87 2.63 -14.97
N ALA A 238 0.96 2.31 -14.04
CA ALA A 238 -0.39 2.87 -14.00
C ALA A 238 -0.44 4.32 -13.48
N GLY A 239 0.67 4.95 -13.09
CA GLY A 239 0.64 6.30 -12.50
C GLY A 239 -0.05 7.37 -13.36
N ARG A 240 0.18 7.39 -14.68
CA ARG A 240 -0.50 8.33 -15.60
C ARG A 240 -1.99 8.00 -15.76
N LEU A 241 -2.32 6.72 -15.76
CA LEU A 241 -3.66 6.18 -15.86
C LEU A 241 -4.50 6.53 -14.61
N LEU A 242 -3.90 6.42 -13.43
CA LEU A 242 -4.55 6.77 -12.17
C LEU A 242 -4.80 8.28 -12.07
N ASN A 243 -3.86 9.11 -12.56
CA ASN A 243 -4.05 10.56 -12.63
C ASN A 243 -5.23 10.97 -13.54
N SER A 244 -5.39 10.34 -14.70
CA SER A 244 -6.54 10.61 -15.57
C SER A 244 -7.84 10.13 -14.97
N LEU A 245 -7.85 8.96 -14.32
CA LEU A 245 -9.03 8.47 -13.60
C LEU A 245 -9.42 9.41 -12.46
N ALA A 246 -8.46 10.03 -11.76
CA ALA A 246 -8.73 10.99 -10.69
C ALA A 246 -9.53 12.23 -11.17
N LEU A 247 -9.38 12.64 -12.44
CA LEU A 247 -10.13 13.75 -13.04
C LEU A 247 -11.61 13.42 -13.34
N GLY A 248 -12.01 12.15 -13.17
CA GLY A 248 -13.34 11.66 -13.45
C GLY A 248 -13.46 10.92 -14.78
N ASP A 249 -14.50 10.08 -14.88
CA ASP A 249 -14.65 9.11 -15.96
C ASP A 249 -14.93 9.79 -17.33
N ASP A 250 -15.68 10.90 -17.34
CA ASP A 250 -15.96 11.67 -18.57
C ASP A 250 -14.70 12.36 -19.10
N THR A 251 -13.95 13.02 -18.21
CA THR A 251 -12.67 13.67 -18.56
C THR A 251 -11.65 12.63 -19.05
N ALA A 252 -11.54 11.49 -18.36
CA ALA A 252 -10.64 10.41 -18.77
C ALA A 252 -11.02 9.86 -20.16
N ARG A 253 -12.31 9.66 -20.44
CA ARG A 253 -12.80 9.26 -21.78
C ARG A 253 -12.49 10.32 -22.84
N GLY A 254 -12.68 11.60 -22.53
CA GLY A 254 -12.33 12.73 -23.42
C GLY A 254 -10.84 12.82 -23.75
N LEU A 255 -9.97 12.39 -22.82
CA LEU A 255 -8.52 12.26 -23.02
C LEU A 255 -8.11 10.97 -23.78
N GLY A 256 -9.07 10.23 -24.34
CA GLY A 256 -8.83 9.04 -25.14
C GLY A 256 -8.61 7.76 -24.33
N GLN A 257 -8.86 7.77 -23.02
CA GLN A 257 -8.66 6.57 -22.20
C GLN A 257 -9.84 5.61 -22.23
N ARG A 258 -9.50 4.32 -22.30
CA ARG A 258 -10.44 3.21 -22.13
C ARG A 258 -10.60 2.91 -20.63
N VAL A 259 -11.48 3.64 -19.95
CA VAL A 259 -11.68 3.56 -18.48
C VAL A 259 -11.86 2.13 -17.98
N GLY A 260 -12.67 1.30 -18.67
CA GLY A 260 -12.89 -0.10 -18.29
C GLY A 260 -11.60 -0.94 -18.31
N LEU A 261 -10.85 -0.89 -19.43
CA LEU A 261 -9.56 -1.58 -19.56
C LEU A 261 -8.55 -1.09 -18.52
N SER A 262 -8.56 0.22 -18.26
CA SER A 262 -7.67 0.88 -17.31
C SER A 262 -7.88 0.36 -15.88
N ARG A 263 -9.15 0.26 -15.47
CA ARG A 263 -9.53 -0.33 -14.19
C ARG A 263 -9.21 -1.82 -14.14
N ALA A 264 -9.46 -2.57 -15.22
CA ALA A 264 -9.17 -4.00 -15.28
C ALA A 264 -7.67 -4.32 -15.15
N VAL A 265 -6.82 -3.61 -15.89
CA VAL A 265 -5.36 -3.78 -15.80
C VAL A 265 -4.85 -3.41 -14.40
N THR A 266 -5.32 -2.29 -13.84
CA THR A 266 -4.92 -1.90 -12.48
C THR A 266 -5.42 -2.90 -11.43
N ALA A 267 -6.65 -3.39 -11.57
CA ALA A 267 -7.22 -4.41 -10.69
C ALA A 267 -6.43 -5.72 -10.76
N LEU A 268 -5.96 -6.15 -11.94
CA LEU A 268 -5.08 -7.30 -12.08
C LEU A 268 -3.79 -7.10 -11.26
N GLY A 269 -3.15 -5.93 -11.38
CA GLY A 269 -1.96 -5.60 -10.59
C GLY A 269 -2.23 -5.64 -9.08
N ILE A 270 -3.36 -5.08 -8.64
CA ILE A 270 -3.80 -5.11 -7.24
C ILE A 270 -4.02 -6.55 -6.75
N VAL A 271 -4.71 -7.40 -7.53
CA VAL A 271 -4.98 -8.79 -7.18
C VAL A 271 -3.68 -9.60 -7.06
N LEU A 272 -2.73 -9.40 -7.98
CA LEU A 272 -1.41 -10.04 -7.90
C LEU A 272 -0.68 -9.60 -6.62
N LEU A 273 -0.58 -8.30 -6.37
CA LEU A 273 0.13 -7.77 -5.19
C LEU A 273 -0.53 -8.21 -3.88
N CYS A 274 -1.84 -7.98 -3.70
CA CYS A 274 -2.57 -8.33 -2.48
C CYS A 274 -2.67 -9.83 -2.28
N GLY A 275 -2.95 -10.60 -3.34
CA GLY A 275 -3.06 -12.04 -3.29
C GLY A 275 -1.74 -12.69 -2.88
N THR A 276 -0.62 -12.26 -3.47
CA THR A 276 0.70 -12.78 -3.09
C THR A 276 1.12 -12.32 -1.70
N ALA A 277 0.94 -11.05 -1.35
CA ALA A 277 1.26 -10.56 -0.01
C ALA A 277 0.44 -11.30 1.08
N THR A 278 -0.86 -11.51 0.83
CA THR A 278 -1.76 -12.24 1.75
C THR A 278 -1.40 -13.71 1.84
N ALA A 279 -1.04 -14.36 0.72
CA ALA A 279 -0.60 -15.76 0.74
C ALA A 279 0.72 -15.94 1.52
N LEU A 280 1.67 -15.00 1.38
CA LEU A 280 2.99 -15.07 2.00
C LEU A 280 2.95 -14.71 3.49
N ALA A 281 2.27 -13.62 3.83
CA ALA A 281 2.34 -12.97 5.13
C ALA A 281 1.00 -12.96 5.90
N GLY A 282 -0.05 -13.56 5.36
CA GLY A 282 -1.40 -13.43 5.89
C GLY A 282 -2.01 -12.03 5.64
N PRO A 283 -3.26 -11.81 6.08
CA PRO A 283 -3.92 -10.53 5.88
C PRO A 283 -3.31 -9.47 6.81
N ILE A 284 -2.60 -8.50 6.23
CA ILE A 284 -2.02 -7.37 6.97
C ILE A 284 -2.84 -6.11 6.66
N GLY A 285 -3.46 -5.54 7.69
CA GLY A 285 -4.27 -4.34 7.59
C GLY A 285 -3.48 -3.03 7.76
N PHE A 286 -4.16 -1.92 7.48
CA PHE A 286 -3.72 -0.52 7.65
C PHE A 286 -2.53 -0.05 6.82
N VAL A 287 -1.59 -0.92 6.43
CA VAL A 287 -0.41 -0.51 5.65
C VAL A 287 -0.81 0.12 4.30
N GLY A 288 -1.68 -0.54 3.54
CA GLY A 288 -2.19 -0.06 2.25
C GLY A 288 -3.15 1.13 2.35
N LEU A 289 -3.73 1.38 3.53
CA LEU A 289 -4.64 2.50 3.77
C LEU A 289 -3.89 3.76 4.22
N VAL A 290 -3.06 3.61 5.26
CA VAL A 290 -2.38 4.72 5.95
C VAL A 290 -1.30 5.33 5.07
N ILE A 291 -0.45 4.51 4.46
CA ILE A 291 0.77 5.01 3.83
C ILE A 291 0.48 5.82 2.56
N PRO A 292 -0.31 5.33 1.60
CA PRO A 292 -0.66 6.12 0.42
C PRO A 292 -1.33 7.45 0.77
N HIS A 293 -2.13 7.46 1.84
CA HIS A 293 -2.75 8.67 2.35
C HIS A 293 -1.71 9.63 2.97
N ALA A 294 -0.80 9.12 3.80
CA ALA A 294 0.25 9.91 4.44
C ALA A 294 1.23 10.50 3.43
N VAL A 295 1.64 9.76 2.40
CA VAL A 295 2.62 10.25 1.42
C VAL A 295 2.05 11.35 0.53
N ARG A 296 0.73 11.45 0.34
CA ARG A 296 0.10 12.56 -0.41
C ARG A 296 0.41 13.94 0.20
N PHE A 297 0.60 14.03 1.51
CA PHE A 297 1.00 15.29 2.15
C PHE A 297 2.41 15.74 1.73
N LEU A 298 3.26 14.81 1.28
CA LEU A 298 4.62 15.08 0.82
C LEU A 298 4.71 15.22 -0.71
N THR A 299 3.98 14.38 -1.44
CA THR A 299 4.08 14.26 -2.90
C THR A 299 3.03 15.09 -3.64
N GLY A 300 1.90 15.41 -3.02
CA GLY A 300 0.70 15.90 -3.69
C GLY A 300 -0.15 14.77 -4.31
N PRO A 301 -1.13 15.08 -5.17
CA PRO A 301 -2.07 14.10 -5.72
C PRO A 301 -1.51 13.27 -6.90
N ASP A 302 -0.29 13.55 -7.37
CA ASP A 302 0.28 12.89 -8.55
C ASP A 302 0.70 11.43 -8.26
N TYR A 303 -0.01 10.48 -8.86
CA TYR A 303 0.24 9.05 -8.71
C TYR A 303 1.62 8.60 -9.20
N ARG A 304 2.28 9.38 -10.08
CA ARG A 304 3.67 9.12 -10.48
C ARG A 304 4.64 9.22 -9.30
N TRP A 305 4.28 9.96 -8.26
CA TRP A 305 5.03 10.09 -7.03
C TRP A 305 4.43 9.28 -5.87
N ILE A 306 3.10 9.20 -5.75
CA ILE A 306 2.46 8.42 -4.67
C ILE A 306 2.86 6.95 -4.74
N LEU A 307 2.91 6.35 -5.93
CA LEU A 307 3.24 4.93 -6.09
C LEU A 307 4.66 4.58 -5.60
N PRO A 308 5.75 5.20 -6.09
CA PRO A 308 7.09 4.90 -5.61
C PRO A 308 7.29 5.28 -4.14
N PHE A 309 6.69 6.37 -3.66
CA PHE A 309 6.74 6.70 -2.23
C PHE A 309 6.04 5.64 -1.37
N SER A 310 4.87 5.16 -1.79
CA SER A 310 4.13 4.11 -1.08
C SER A 310 4.92 2.81 -1.06
N MET A 311 5.57 2.45 -2.17
CA MET A 311 6.42 1.26 -2.28
C MET A 311 7.57 1.25 -1.27
N VAL A 312 8.12 2.42 -0.93
CA VAL A 312 9.25 2.57 0.00
C VAL A 312 8.78 2.77 1.44
N ALA A 313 7.79 3.63 1.67
CA ALA A 313 7.34 3.98 3.02
C ALA A 313 6.50 2.88 3.67
N ALA A 314 5.76 2.09 2.89
CA ALA A 314 4.92 1.03 3.43
C ALA A 314 5.70 -0.11 4.10
N PRO A 315 6.78 -0.65 3.49
CA PRO A 315 7.60 -1.62 4.18
C PRO A 315 8.35 -1.04 5.38
N ALA A 316 8.62 0.26 5.44
CA ALA A 316 9.18 0.89 6.65
C ALA A 316 8.20 0.76 7.84
N LEU A 317 6.91 1.06 7.63
CA LEU A 317 5.89 0.87 8.66
C LEU A 317 5.77 -0.60 9.08
N LEU A 318 5.76 -1.53 8.13
CA LEU A 318 5.63 -2.95 8.42
C LEU A 318 6.85 -3.50 9.18
N LEU A 319 8.07 -3.14 8.78
CA LEU A 319 9.28 -3.54 9.50
C LEU A 319 9.35 -2.92 10.89
N ALA A 320 8.98 -1.65 11.05
CA ALA A 320 8.93 -1.01 12.36
C ALA A 320 7.93 -1.73 13.29
N ALA A 321 6.73 -2.04 12.79
CA ALA A 321 5.71 -2.78 13.52
C ALA A 321 6.19 -4.19 13.91
N ASP A 322 6.87 -4.89 13.00
CA ASP A 322 7.42 -6.21 13.27
C ASP A 322 8.57 -6.16 14.30
N ILE A 323 9.50 -5.20 14.20
CA ILE A 323 10.59 -5.02 15.18
C ILE A 323 10.01 -4.76 16.57
N ILE A 324 9.03 -3.84 16.68
CA ILE A 324 8.35 -3.55 17.95
C ILE A 324 7.66 -4.83 18.47
N GLY A 325 6.98 -5.57 17.61
CA GLY A 325 6.30 -6.82 17.98
C GLY A 325 7.24 -7.88 18.55
N ARG A 326 8.49 -7.94 18.08
CA ARG A 326 9.51 -8.88 18.59
C ARG A 326 10.06 -8.51 19.97
N VAL A 327 9.95 -7.25 20.41
CA VAL A 327 10.54 -6.78 21.68
C VAL A 327 9.52 -6.54 22.79
N VAL A 328 8.24 -6.34 22.44
CA VAL A 328 7.21 -5.95 23.42
C VAL A 328 6.78 -7.12 24.34
N LEU A 329 6.89 -8.37 23.92
CA LEU A 329 6.33 -9.52 24.65
C LEU A 329 7.30 -10.72 24.79
N LEU A 330 8.50 -10.49 25.31
CA LEU A 330 9.51 -11.54 25.50
C LEU A 330 9.03 -12.63 26.48
N PRO A 331 9.30 -13.94 26.24
CA PRO A 331 10.03 -14.54 25.11
C PRO A 331 9.17 -14.81 23.86
N GLY A 332 7.88 -14.46 23.89
CA GLY A 332 7.00 -14.52 22.72
C GLY A 332 7.24 -13.35 21.76
N GLU A 333 6.45 -13.31 20.68
CA GLU A 333 6.44 -12.19 19.75
C GLU A 333 4.99 -11.83 19.42
N VAL A 334 4.71 -10.53 19.30
CA VAL A 334 3.44 -10.05 18.77
C VAL A 334 3.53 -10.05 17.24
N PRO A 335 2.62 -10.71 16.52
CA PRO A 335 2.62 -10.71 15.06
C PRO A 335 2.53 -9.31 14.46
N ALA A 336 3.24 -9.10 13.35
CA ALA A 336 3.31 -7.81 12.68
C ALA A 336 1.93 -7.26 12.30
N GLY A 337 0.97 -8.09 11.88
CA GLY A 337 -0.39 -7.66 11.53
C GLY A 337 -1.16 -7.02 12.68
N ILE A 338 -0.97 -7.51 13.92
CA ILE A 338 -1.54 -6.90 15.12
C ILE A 338 -0.86 -5.55 15.38
N MET A 339 0.47 -5.51 15.31
CA MET A 339 1.23 -4.29 15.57
C MET A 339 0.94 -3.19 14.54
N THR A 340 0.77 -3.54 13.26
CA THR A 340 0.37 -2.56 12.24
C THR A 340 -1.04 -2.04 12.46
N ALA A 341 -1.96 -2.84 13.01
CA ALA A 341 -3.28 -2.35 13.40
C ALA A 341 -3.22 -1.40 14.60
N LEU A 342 -2.47 -1.76 15.64
CA LEU A 342 -2.27 -0.94 16.85
C LEU A 342 -1.61 0.40 16.55
N ILE A 343 -0.63 0.44 15.65
CA ILE A 343 0.06 1.66 15.26
C ILE A 343 -0.72 2.41 14.17
N GLY A 344 -1.21 1.69 13.17
CA GLY A 344 -1.83 2.25 11.97
C GLY A 344 -3.19 2.90 12.24
N ALA A 345 -4.03 2.32 13.10
CA ALA A 345 -5.36 2.86 13.36
C ALA A 345 -5.33 4.25 14.03
N PRO A 346 -4.56 4.48 15.12
CA PRO A 346 -4.44 5.82 15.70
C PRO A 346 -3.82 6.84 14.74
N VAL A 347 -2.78 6.45 13.99
CA VAL A 347 -2.15 7.30 12.98
C VAL A 347 -3.15 7.69 11.89
N PHE A 348 -3.95 6.74 11.42
CA PHE A 348 -5.00 6.99 10.44
C PHE A 348 -6.04 7.98 10.93
N VAL A 349 -6.56 7.77 12.15
CA VAL A 349 -7.55 8.67 12.77
C VAL A 349 -6.97 10.08 12.90
N TRP A 350 -5.70 10.20 13.29
CA TRP A 350 -5.02 11.48 13.39
C TRP A 350 -4.87 12.17 12.02
N LEU A 351 -4.49 11.44 10.98
CA LEU A 351 -4.36 11.96 9.61
C LEU A 351 -5.70 12.48 9.08
N VAL A 352 -6.77 11.69 9.22
CA VAL A 352 -8.12 12.06 8.77
C VAL A 352 -8.63 13.30 9.51
N ARG A 353 -8.38 13.41 10.82
CA ARG A 353 -8.80 14.58 11.62
C ARG A 353 -8.08 15.88 11.25
N ARG A 354 -6.86 15.81 10.71
CA ARG A 354 -6.09 17.00 10.31
C ARG A 354 -6.19 17.35 8.83
N GLY A 355 -6.69 16.44 7.99
CA GLY A 355 -6.61 16.52 6.53
C GLY A 355 -7.69 17.37 5.86
N LYS A 356 -7.54 18.71 5.83
CA LYS A 356 -8.19 19.56 4.80
C LYS A 356 -7.42 19.58 3.47
N GLY A 357 -6.19 19.04 3.42
CA GLY A 357 -5.30 19.07 2.24
C GLY A 357 -5.10 17.74 1.52
N ALA A 358 -5.86 16.69 1.87
CA ALA A 358 -5.74 15.35 1.29
C ALA A 358 -6.89 15.00 0.33
N SER A 359 -7.48 16.01 -0.32
CA SER A 359 -8.44 15.76 -1.41
C SER A 359 -7.69 15.26 -2.65
N LEU A 360 -8.33 14.35 -3.37
CA LEU A 360 -7.87 13.80 -4.65
C LEU A 360 -7.72 14.88 -5.73
#